data_AF-A0AAU4ITG9-F1
#
_entry.id   AF-A0AAU4ITG9-F1
#
_cell.length_a   1.000
_cell.length_b   1.000
_cell.length_c   1.000
_cell.angle_alpha   90.00
_cell.angle_beta   90.00
_cell.angle_gamma   90.00
#
_symmetry.space_group_name_H-M   'P 1'
#
loop_
_entity.id
_entity.type
_entity.pdbx_description
1 polymer ?
#
loop_
_entity_poly.entity_id
_entity_poly.type
_entity_poly.pdbx_seq_one_letter_code
_entity_poly.pdbx_strand_id
1 'polypeptide(L)'
;MTSADQILTLVRTALDEFDDRPLAVSVRRAIRIASLAGDSRVAVRLGMELRPSDGDPKANGEASRRLMADPALWATADGPAEAAMREYLSDRALDRKNPESLIAGHSLSEIEYVLRMLEPELASGNVSPSSFENATRLRNVQELARHRTFAYLCEWERRFGYSSINDSIFGGYKAVVDRLLSVHAPDLVERFNTVYRRLNEAAEQDHTRPAGEELSQALATCRRILEAVVGQVLPAQAEPSAAGYKLDQASYRSRLFEFIKIANESKNVSEATTAMAEGIHARFAAFDKLTSKGVHADVALRAANMCALNVYILCGEVLLLKQETEADAATEAG
;
A
#
# COMPACT_ATOMS: atom_id res chain seq x y z
N MET A 1 8.88 -9.29 4.23
CA MET A 1 8.27 -8.55 3.09
C MET A 1 8.94 -7.18 3.04
N THR A 2 9.43 -6.76 1.87
CA THR A 2 10.03 -5.43 1.66
C THR A 2 8.93 -4.37 1.76
N SER A 3 9.15 -3.26 2.47
CA SER A 3 8.11 -2.23 2.61
C SER A 3 7.89 -1.48 1.29
N ALA A 4 6.67 -0.96 1.08
CA ALA A 4 6.33 -0.18 -0.11
C ALA A 4 7.28 1.02 -0.32
N ASP A 5 7.69 1.68 0.77
CA ASP A 5 8.65 2.79 0.73
C ASP A 5 10.04 2.39 0.23
N GLN A 6 10.51 1.19 0.61
CA GLN A 6 11.79 0.66 0.12
C GLN A 6 11.72 0.39 -1.39
N ILE A 7 10.61 -0.17 -1.87
CA ILE A 7 10.39 -0.39 -3.31
C ILE A 7 10.31 0.95 -4.06
N LEU A 8 9.57 1.93 -3.53
CA LEU A 8 9.47 3.27 -4.11
C LEU A 8 10.83 3.96 -4.21
N THR A 9 11.68 3.83 -3.19
CA THR A 9 13.04 4.38 -3.20
C THR A 9 13.88 3.76 -4.32
N LEU A 10 13.79 2.43 -4.51
CA LEU A 10 14.47 1.73 -5.60
C LEU A 10 13.95 2.17 -6.98
N VAL A 11 12.64 2.36 -7.12
CA VAL A 11 12.02 2.84 -8.36
C VAL A 11 12.51 4.23 -8.72
N ARG A 12 12.45 5.19 -7.79
CA ARG A 12 12.93 6.57 -8.01
C ARG A 12 14.40 6.60 -8.40
N THR A 13 15.24 5.86 -7.68
CA THR A 13 16.67 5.74 -8.02
C THR A 13 16.87 5.17 -9.43
N ALA A 14 16.05 4.19 -9.83
CA ALA A 14 16.14 3.59 -11.16
C ALA A 14 15.63 4.53 -12.28
N LEU A 15 14.67 5.41 -11.99
CA LEU A 15 14.18 6.44 -12.90
C LEU A 15 15.18 7.60 -13.05
N ASP A 16 15.68 8.12 -11.93
CA ASP A 16 16.62 9.24 -11.90
C ASP A 16 17.93 8.91 -12.63
N GLU A 17 18.42 7.67 -12.45
CA GLU A 17 19.64 7.20 -13.14
C GLU A 17 19.35 6.48 -14.47
N PHE A 18 18.11 6.52 -15.00
CA PHE A 18 17.71 5.63 -16.09
C PHE A 18 18.54 5.81 -17.37
N ASP A 19 18.76 7.06 -17.76
CA ASP A 19 19.50 7.43 -18.98
C ASP A 19 21.02 7.53 -18.76
N ASP A 20 21.46 7.64 -17.50
CA ASP A 20 22.88 7.72 -17.13
C ASP A 20 23.56 6.35 -17.04
N ARG A 21 22.79 5.26 -17.17
CA ARG A 21 23.28 3.88 -17.05
C ARG A 21 23.05 3.09 -18.35
N PRO A 22 23.91 2.10 -18.63
CA PRO A 22 23.65 1.17 -19.73
C PRO A 22 22.28 0.51 -19.56
N LEU A 23 21.52 0.37 -20.65
CA LEU A 23 20.14 -0.14 -20.61
C LEU A 23 20.03 -1.49 -19.88
N ALA A 24 20.99 -2.40 -20.08
CA ALA A 24 21.02 -3.68 -19.40
C ALA A 24 21.09 -3.56 -17.86
N VAL A 25 21.71 -2.50 -17.33
CA VAL A 25 21.74 -2.21 -15.88
C VAL A 25 20.38 -1.74 -15.39
N SER A 26 19.73 -0.82 -16.12
CA SER A 26 18.39 -0.33 -15.80
C SER A 26 17.35 -1.47 -15.85
N VAL A 27 17.46 -2.37 -16.85
CA VAL A 27 16.64 -3.58 -16.95
C VAL A 27 16.86 -4.53 -15.77
N ARG A 28 18.12 -4.76 -15.33
CA ARG A 28 18.40 -5.57 -14.11
C ARG A 28 17.75 -4.99 -12.87
N ARG A 29 17.83 -3.67 -12.70
CA ARG A 29 17.17 -2.98 -11.58
C ARG A 29 15.66 -3.17 -11.64
N ALA A 30 15.06 -2.98 -12.82
CA ALA A 30 13.64 -3.19 -13.03
C ALA A 30 13.18 -4.64 -12.77
N ILE A 31 13.96 -5.65 -13.16
CA ILE A 31 13.68 -7.06 -12.83
C ILE A 31 13.62 -7.27 -11.32
N ARG A 32 14.61 -6.74 -10.59
CA ARG A 32 14.64 -6.85 -9.12
C ARG A 32 13.41 -6.15 -8.50
N ILE A 33 13.07 -4.96 -8.98
CA ILE A 33 11.90 -4.22 -8.52
C ILE A 33 10.61 -5.01 -8.80
N ALA A 34 10.44 -5.55 -10.01
CA ALA A 34 9.29 -6.37 -10.39
C ALA A 34 9.12 -7.57 -9.45
N SER A 35 10.21 -8.29 -9.18
CA SER A 35 10.23 -9.42 -8.24
C SER A 35 9.80 -9.00 -6.83
N LEU A 36 10.36 -7.90 -6.31
CA LEU A 36 9.98 -7.37 -4.99
C LEU A 36 8.52 -6.86 -4.95
N ALA A 37 8.03 -6.35 -6.07
CA ALA A 37 6.68 -5.83 -6.24
C ALA A 37 5.60 -6.92 -6.45
N GLY A 38 6.01 -8.20 -6.52
CA GLY A 38 5.10 -9.31 -6.81
C GLY A 38 4.80 -9.52 -8.30
N ASP A 39 5.40 -8.75 -9.19
CA ASP A 39 5.13 -8.78 -10.63
C ASP A 39 5.99 -9.80 -11.37
N SER A 40 5.66 -11.08 -11.17
CA SER A 40 6.40 -12.21 -11.75
C SER A 40 6.41 -12.19 -13.28
N ARG A 41 5.34 -11.69 -13.93
CA ARG A 41 5.27 -11.60 -15.39
C ARG A 41 6.31 -10.61 -15.91
N VAL A 42 6.36 -9.40 -15.33
CA VAL A 42 7.32 -8.38 -15.77
C VAL A 42 8.76 -8.80 -15.46
N ALA A 43 9.01 -9.42 -14.30
CA ALA A 43 10.32 -9.94 -13.93
C ALA A 43 10.85 -10.94 -14.96
N VAL A 44 10.03 -11.91 -15.37
CA VAL A 44 10.40 -12.89 -16.41
C VAL A 44 10.54 -12.23 -17.78
N ARG A 45 9.61 -11.34 -18.15
CA ARG A 45 9.63 -10.64 -19.44
C ARG A 45 10.92 -9.85 -19.65
N LEU A 46 11.31 -9.06 -18.66
CA LEU A 46 12.55 -8.28 -18.68
C LEU A 46 13.78 -9.19 -18.53
N GLY A 47 13.67 -10.29 -17.78
CA GLY A 47 14.74 -11.30 -17.67
C GLY A 47 15.17 -11.85 -19.03
N MET A 48 14.22 -12.06 -19.94
CA MET A 48 14.52 -12.52 -21.30
C MET A 48 15.29 -11.49 -22.14
N GLU A 49 15.19 -10.18 -21.83
CA GLU A 49 15.98 -9.15 -22.53
C GLU A 49 17.49 -9.27 -22.21
N LEU A 50 17.84 -9.86 -21.07
CA LEU A 50 19.22 -10.02 -20.60
C LEU A 50 19.81 -11.40 -20.87
N ARG A 51 18.97 -12.35 -21.28
CA ARG A 51 19.36 -13.74 -21.45
C ARG A 51 20.27 -13.85 -22.70
N PRO A 52 21.44 -14.49 -22.59
CA PRO A 52 22.26 -14.75 -23.76
C PRO A 52 21.53 -15.66 -24.76
N SER A 53 21.89 -15.54 -26.03
CA SER A 53 21.28 -16.31 -27.12
C SER A 53 21.56 -17.82 -27.06
N ASP A 54 22.58 -18.25 -26.30
CA ASP A 54 23.00 -19.64 -26.14
C ASP A 54 22.73 -20.20 -24.73
N GLY A 55 22.95 -21.50 -24.53
CA GLY A 55 22.93 -22.19 -23.25
C GLY A 55 21.77 -23.19 -23.09
N ASP A 56 21.89 -24.05 -22.07
CA ASP A 56 20.92 -25.12 -21.82
C ASP A 56 19.50 -24.57 -21.54
N PRO A 57 18.47 -25.00 -22.28
CA PRO A 57 17.11 -24.50 -22.11
C PRO A 57 16.54 -24.72 -20.70
N LYS A 58 16.87 -25.82 -20.03
CA LYS A 58 16.36 -26.10 -18.68
C LYS A 58 17.01 -25.19 -17.63
N ALA A 59 18.33 -25.04 -17.69
CA ALA A 59 19.07 -24.13 -16.81
C ALA A 59 18.60 -22.69 -16.98
N ASN A 60 18.38 -22.27 -18.22
CA ASN A 60 17.85 -20.95 -18.54
C ASN A 60 16.41 -20.75 -18.03
N GLY A 61 15.55 -21.76 -18.17
CA GLY A 61 14.19 -21.73 -17.59
C GLY A 61 14.23 -21.59 -16.08
N GLU A 62 15.08 -22.36 -15.41
CA GLU A 62 15.26 -22.29 -13.97
C GLU A 62 15.85 -20.93 -13.51
N ALA A 63 16.75 -20.33 -14.29
CA ALA A 63 17.23 -18.97 -14.02
C ALA A 63 16.09 -17.94 -14.08
N SER A 64 15.24 -17.99 -15.11
CA SER A 64 14.05 -17.13 -15.21
C SER A 64 13.06 -17.37 -14.07
N ARG A 65 12.85 -18.63 -13.67
CA ARG A 65 11.99 -19.00 -12.54
C ARG A 65 12.42 -18.32 -11.24
N ARG A 66 13.73 -18.22 -10.99
CA ARG A 66 14.28 -17.55 -9.80
C ARG A 66 14.05 -16.04 -9.77
N LEU A 67 13.68 -15.42 -10.89
CA LEU A 67 13.35 -14.00 -10.94
C LEU A 67 11.92 -13.73 -10.49
N MET A 68 11.04 -14.73 -10.50
CA MET A 68 9.65 -14.59 -10.11
C MET A 68 9.52 -14.27 -8.64
N ALA A 69 8.49 -13.49 -8.30
CA ALA A 69 8.09 -13.29 -6.91
C ALA A 69 7.50 -14.58 -6.32
N ASP A 70 6.74 -15.33 -7.13
CA ASP A 70 6.20 -16.63 -6.78
C ASP A 70 6.64 -17.70 -7.81
N PRO A 71 7.75 -18.42 -7.53
CA PRO A 71 8.24 -19.51 -8.38
C PRO A 71 7.30 -20.72 -8.50
N ALA A 72 6.24 -20.82 -7.69
CA ALA A 72 5.26 -21.91 -7.78
C ALA A 72 4.34 -21.76 -9.00
N LEU A 73 4.15 -20.53 -9.49
CA LEU A 73 3.36 -20.24 -10.69
C LEU A 73 4.11 -20.54 -12.01
N TRP A 74 5.33 -21.07 -11.92
CA TRP A 74 6.09 -21.50 -13.09
C TRP A 74 5.41 -22.68 -13.79
N ALA A 75 5.40 -22.69 -15.12
CA ALA A 75 4.75 -23.71 -15.96
C ALA A 75 3.22 -23.85 -15.76
N THR A 76 2.58 -22.90 -15.09
CA THR A 76 1.11 -22.84 -15.06
C THR A 76 0.61 -22.39 -16.43
N ALA A 77 -0.39 -23.09 -16.97
CA ALA A 77 -1.04 -22.70 -18.22
C ALA A 77 -1.61 -21.27 -18.08
N ASP A 78 -1.31 -20.41 -19.06
CA ASP A 78 -1.61 -18.97 -19.03
C ASP A 78 -1.04 -18.21 -17.81
N GLY A 79 -0.04 -18.79 -17.15
CA GLY A 79 0.67 -18.19 -16.02
C GLY A 79 1.57 -17.01 -16.43
N PRO A 80 2.17 -16.34 -15.44
CA PRO A 80 3.00 -15.14 -15.65
C PRO A 80 4.19 -15.38 -16.59
N ALA A 81 4.85 -16.54 -16.52
CA ALA A 81 5.96 -16.87 -17.41
C ALA A 81 5.50 -17.03 -18.87
N GLU A 82 4.31 -17.59 -19.08
CA GLU A 82 3.81 -17.94 -20.42
C GLU A 82 3.24 -16.70 -21.10
N ALA A 83 2.60 -15.81 -20.33
CA ALA A 83 2.25 -14.46 -20.77
C ALA A 83 3.52 -13.66 -21.16
N ALA A 84 4.55 -13.67 -20.30
CA ALA A 84 5.81 -12.99 -20.58
C ALA A 84 6.47 -13.51 -21.87
N MET A 85 6.52 -14.83 -22.06
CA MET A 85 7.07 -15.46 -23.26
C MET A 85 6.32 -15.03 -24.52
N ARG A 86 4.98 -15.07 -24.50
CA ARG A 86 4.16 -14.62 -25.64
C ARG A 86 4.44 -13.16 -26.02
N GLU A 87 4.52 -12.29 -25.03
CA GLU A 87 4.85 -10.87 -25.26
C GLU A 87 6.25 -10.69 -25.85
N TYR A 88 7.24 -11.42 -25.32
CA TYR A 88 8.61 -11.38 -25.84
C TYR A 88 8.68 -11.83 -27.30
N LEU A 89 8.08 -12.98 -27.62
CA LEU A 89 8.08 -13.52 -28.97
C LEU A 89 7.39 -12.56 -29.96
N SER A 90 6.27 -11.95 -29.56
CA SER A 90 5.55 -10.96 -30.38
C SER A 90 6.38 -9.71 -30.68
N ASP A 91 7.15 -9.22 -29.69
CA ASP A 91 8.03 -8.06 -29.89
C ASP A 91 9.23 -8.38 -30.78
N ARG A 92 9.74 -9.63 -30.70
CA ARG A 92 10.97 -10.07 -31.36
C ARG A 92 10.76 -10.69 -32.74
N ALA A 93 9.52 -10.95 -33.17
CA ALA A 93 9.21 -11.51 -34.48
C ALA A 93 9.63 -10.58 -35.63
N LEU A 94 10.31 -11.14 -36.63
CA LEU A 94 10.72 -10.41 -37.84
C LEU A 94 9.52 -9.99 -38.70
N ASP A 95 8.50 -10.84 -38.74
CA ASP A 95 7.20 -10.58 -39.35
C ASP A 95 6.10 -10.99 -38.38
N ARG A 96 5.46 -9.99 -37.76
CA ARG A 96 4.39 -10.19 -36.77
C ARG A 96 3.13 -10.83 -37.36
N LYS A 97 2.95 -10.83 -38.68
CA LYS A 97 1.80 -11.45 -39.34
C LYS A 97 2.03 -12.94 -39.61
N ASN A 98 3.29 -13.39 -39.55
CA ASN A 98 3.66 -14.78 -39.77
C ASN A 98 4.02 -15.46 -38.44
N PRO A 99 3.23 -16.43 -37.95
CA PRO A 99 3.53 -17.15 -36.71
C PRO A 99 4.80 -18.02 -36.78
N GLU A 100 5.29 -18.35 -37.98
CA GLU A 100 6.55 -19.08 -38.19
C GLU A 100 7.74 -18.15 -38.42
N SER A 101 7.56 -16.84 -38.24
CA SER A 101 8.63 -15.87 -38.43
C SER A 101 9.79 -16.12 -37.48
N LEU A 102 11.01 -15.92 -37.98
CA LEU A 102 12.20 -15.92 -37.15
C LEU A 102 12.08 -14.83 -36.08
N ILE A 103 12.78 -15.03 -34.96
CA ILE A 103 12.83 -14.07 -33.85
C ILE A 103 14.25 -13.51 -33.69
N ALA A 104 14.34 -12.23 -33.31
CA ALA A 104 15.60 -11.64 -32.86
C ALA A 104 15.93 -12.12 -31.44
N GLY A 105 16.75 -13.17 -31.32
CA GLY A 105 17.09 -13.83 -30.05
C GLY A 105 18.21 -13.17 -29.24
N HIS A 106 18.84 -12.11 -29.74
CA HIS A 106 19.98 -11.47 -29.08
C HIS A 106 19.59 -10.78 -27.75
N SER A 107 20.43 -10.95 -26.74
CA SER A 107 20.36 -10.17 -25.50
C SER A 107 20.65 -8.70 -25.76
N LEU A 108 20.24 -7.81 -24.86
CA LEU A 108 20.56 -6.37 -24.98
C LEU A 108 22.05 -6.09 -25.06
N SER A 109 22.89 -6.85 -24.35
CA SER A 109 24.34 -6.69 -24.41
C SER A 109 24.94 -7.21 -25.72
N GLU A 110 24.40 -8.30 -26.28
CA GLU A 110 24.76 -8.78 -27.61
C GLU A 110 24.34 -7.79 -28.70
N ILE A 111 23.13 -7.21 -28.57
CA ILE A 111 22.64 -6.15 -29.47
C ILE A 111 23.57 -4.94 -29.44
N GLU A 112 23.93 -4.47 -28.25
CA GLU A 112 24.86 -3.34 -28.10
C GLU A 112 26.21 -3.64 -28.76
N TYR A 113 26.74 -4.85 -28.55
CA TYR A 113 27.98 -5.30 -29.18
C TYR A 113 27.87 -5.30 -30.71
N VAL A 114 26.83 -5.91 -31.27
CA VAL A 114 26.62 -5.97 -32.73
C VAL A 114 26.44 -4.58 -33.34
N LEU A 115 25.66 -3.70 -32.70
CA LEU A 115 25.45 -2.33 -33.17
C LEU A 115 26.75 -1.53 -33.18
N ARG A 116 27.59 -1.69 -32.16
CA ARG A 116 28.92 -1.07 -32.11
C ARG A 116 29.84 -1.57 -33.22
N MET A 117 29.77 -2.86 -33.55
CA MET A 117 30.54 -3.43 -34.65
C MET A 117 30.08 -2.92 -36.02
N LEU A 118 28.79 -2.62 -36.19
CA LEU A 118 28.23 -2.06 -37.44
C LEU A 118 28.43 -0.56 -37.58
N GLU A 119 28.80 0.16 -36.51
CA GLU A 119 28.91 1.61 -36.49
C GLU A 119 29.91 2.19 -37.51
N PRO A 120 31.13 1.64 -37.69
CA PRO A 120 32.06 2.14 -38.71
C PRO A 120 31.54 1.95 -40.14
N GLU A 121 30.88 0.83 -40.42
CA GLU A 121 30.30 0.54 -41.74
C GLU A 121 29.16 1.53 -42.03
N LEU A 122 28.27 1.75 -41.06
CA LEU A 122 27.18 2.74 -41.15
C LEU A 122 27.70 4.16 -41.36
N ALA A 123 28.75 4.55 -40.62
CA ALA A 123 29.36 5.88 -40.73
C ALA A 123 30.06 6.11 -42.08
N SER A 124 30.58 5.04 -42.70
CA SER A 124 31.26 5.12 -43.99
C SER A 124 30.32 5.37 -45.17
N GLY A 125 29.01 5.18 -44.99
CA GLY A 125 28.01 5.26 -46.07
C GLY A 125 28.02 4.07 -47.04
N ASN A 126 29.01 3.17 -46.95
CA ASN A 126 29.12 1.97 -47.78
C ASN A 126 28.49 0.73 -47.08
N VAL A 127 27.34 0.93 -46.44
CA VAL A 127 26.64 -0.14 -45.73
C VAL A 127 25.81 -0.98 -46.70
N SER A 128 25.89 -2.31 -46.57
CA SER A 128 25.02 -3.18 -47.35
C SER A 128 23.54 -3.00 -46.92
N PRO A 129 22.54 -3.13 -47.82
CA PRO A 129 21.14 -3.04 -47.44
C PRO A 129 20.74 -4.00 -46.30
N SER A 130 21.31 -5.22 -46.30
CA SER A 130 21.07 -6.22 -45.25
C SER A 130 21.71 -5.83 -43.91
N SER A 131 22.94 -5.28 -43.91
CA SER A 131 23.58 -4.73 -42.70
C SER A 131 22.74 -3.60 -42.10
N PHE A 132 22.21 -2.69 -42.95
CA PHE A 132 21.38 -1.58 -42.51
C PHE A 132 20.02 -2.03 -41.95
N GLU A 133 19.35 -2.96 -42.62
CA GLU A 133 18.09 -3.53 -42.14
C GLU A 133 18.27 -4.24 -40.79
N ASN A 134 19.35 -5.02 -40.66
CA ASN A 134 19.68 -5.69 -39.41
C ASN A 134 19.95 -4.69 -38.27
N ALA A 135 20.77 -3.66 -38.51
CA ALA A 135 21.03 -2.61 -37.53
C ALA A 135 19.75 -1.90 -37.08
N THR A 136 18.86 -1.57 -38.03
CA THR A 136 17.57 -0.94 -37.75
C THR A 136 16.69 -1.84 -36.87
N ARG A 137 16.64 -3.13 -37.17
CA ARG A 137 15.88 -4.12 -36.40
C ARG A 137 16.40 -4.25 -34.97
N LEU A 138 17.72 -4.37 -34.80
CA LEU A 138 18.34 -4.49 -33.48
C LEU A 138 18.17 -3.22 -32.64
N ARG A 139 18.25 -2.03 -33.27
CA ARG A 139 17.91 -0.76 -32.61
C ARG A 139 16.45 -0.73 -32.17
N ASN A 140 15.51 -1.15 -33.01
CA ASN A 140 14.09 -1.18 -32.63
C ASN A 140 13.83 -2.07 -31.41
N VAL A 141 14.50 -3.22 -31.33
CA VAL A 141 14.44 -4.09 -30.14
C VAL A 141 14.97 -3.37 -28.90
N GLN A 142 16.12 -2.69 -29.00
CA GLN A 142 16.69 -1.91 -27.91
C GLN A 142 15.75 -0.80 -27.42
N GLU A 143 15.13 -0.07 -28.36
CA GLU A 143 14.19 1.00 -28.04
C GLU A 143 12.87 0.48 -27.43
N LEU A 144 12.37 -0.67 -27.88
CA LEU A 144 11.21 -1.32 -27.26
C LEU A 144 11.52 -1.73 -25.81
N ALA A 145 12.69 -2.33 -25.57
CA ALA A 145 13.13 -2.70 -24.23
C ALA A 145 13.31 -1.46 -23.33
N ARG A 146 13.91 -0.38 -23.86
CA ARG A 146 14.04 0.91 -23.17
C ARG A 146 12.68 1.47 -22.78
N HIS A 147 11.78 1.62 -23.75
CA HIS A 147 10.46 2.17 -23.53
C HIS A 147 9.65 1.36 -22.51
N ARG A 148 9.61 0.03 -22.65
CA ARG A 148 8.90 -0.84 -21.71
C ARG A 148 9.46 -0.74 -20.29
N THR A 149 10.79 -0.78 -20.15
CA THR A 149 11.43 -0.70 -18.83
C THR A 149 11.09 0.63 -18.15
N PHE A 150 11.19 1.74 -18.88
CA PHE A 150 10.81 3.05 -18.37
C PHE A 150 9.32 3.12 -18.00
N ALA A 151 8.45 2.60 -18.86
CA ALA A 151 7.00 2.59 -18.61
C ALA A 151 6.63 1.81 -17.34
N TYR A 152 7.23 0.65 -17.10
CA TYR A 152 7.02 -0.12 -15.87
C TYR A 152 7.52 0.62 -14.63
N LEU A 153 8.69 1.26 -14.71
CA LEU A 153 9.21 2.08 -13.61
C LEU A 153 8.24 3.23 -13.26
N CYS A 154 7.73 3.96 -14.25
CA CYS A 154 6.73 5.01 -14.04
C CYS A 154 5.41 4.46 -13.47
N GLU A 155 4.97 3.27 -13.90
CA GLU A 155 3.79 2.61 -13.34
C GLU A 155 3.98 2.27 -11.86
N TRP A 156 5.12 1.67 -11.50
CA TRP A 156 5.44 1.35 -10.11
C TRP A 156 5.60 2.61 -9.27
N GLU A 157 6.20 3.68 -9.80
CA GLU A 157 6.31 4.95 -9.07
C GLU A 157 4.93 5.48 -8.70
N ARG A 158 3.98 5.48 -9.63
CA ARG A 158 2.59 5.87 -9.31
C ARG A 158 1.99 4.93 -8.27
N ARG A 159 2.07 3.61 -8.50
CA ARG A 159 1.48 2.59 -7.62
C ARG A 159 1.96 2.72 -6.17
N PHE A 160 3.27 2.83 -5.96
CA PHE A 160 3.86 2.91 -4.62
C PHE A 160 3.90 4.35 -4.09
N GLY A 161 3.89 5.35 -4.96
CA GLY A 161 3.72 6.76 -4.60
C GLY A 161 2.37 7.00 -3.92
N TYR A 162 1.27 6.48 -4.48
CA TYR A 162 -0.05 6.60 -3.86
C TYR A 162 -0.15 5.88 -2.51
N SER A 163 0.48 4.71 -2.35
CA SER A 163 0.52 4.05 -1.02
C SER A 163 1.29 4.89 -0.01
N SER A 164 2.42 5.49 -0.40
CA SER A 164 3.20 6.36 0.49
C SER A 164 2.46 7.63 0.91
N ILE A 165 1.61 8.19 0.03
CA ILE A 165 0.77 9.36 0.38
C ILE A 165 -0.30 8.96 1.39
N ASN A 166 -0.96 7.81 1.22
CA ASN A 166 -1.96 7.33 2.17
C ASN A 166 -1.34 6.94 3.52
N ASP A 167 -0.16 6.32 3.50
CA ASP A 167 0.64 6.05 4.70
C ASP A 167 1.08 7.35 5.38
N SER A 168 1.31 8.44 4.63
CA SER A 168 1.67 9.75 5.20
C SER A 168 0.51 10.47 5.88
N ILE A 169 -0.73 10.36 5.36
CA ILE A 169 -1.90 11.00 5.96
C ILE A 169 -2.28 10.27 7.25
N PHE A 170 -2.43 8.94 7.17
CA PHE A 170 -2.76 8.15 8.36
C PHE A 170 -1.59 8.11 9.34
N GLY A 171 -0.35 7.95 8.85
CA GLY A 171 0.85 7.96 9.69
C GLY A 171 1.09 9.30 10.38
N GLY A 172 0.86 10.42 9.67
CA GLY A 172 0.93 11.76 10.25
C GLY A 172 -0.12 11.96 11.35
N TYR A 173 -1.37 11.61 11.07
CA TYR A 173 -2.44 11.68 12.06
C TYR A 173 -2.20 10.74 13.26
N LYS A 174 -1.78 9.50 13.00
CA LYS A 174 -1.40 8.51 14.03
C LYS A 174 -0.30 9.04 14.94
N ALA A 175 0.74 9.69 14.39
CA ALA A 175 1.81 10.27 15.19
C ALA A 175 1.31 11.39 16.12
N VAL A 176 0.32 12.17 15.69
CA VAL A 176 -0.35 13.17 16.52
C VAL A 176 -1.16 12.49 17.64
N VAL A 177 -2.02 11.54 17.29
CA VAL A 177 -2.88 10.83 18.25
C VAL A 177 -2.07 10.04 19.28
N ASP A 178 -1.03 9.31 18.87
CA ASP A 178 -0.15 8.57 19.78
C ASP A 178 0.57 9.50 20.76
N ARG A 179 0.97 10.69 20.31
CA ARG A 179 1.57 11.71 21.18
C ARG A 179 0.54 12.19 22.21
N LEU A 180 -0.68 12.52 21.79
CA LEU A 180 -1.75 12.96 22.69
C LEU A 180 -2.11 11.88 23.71
N LEU A 181 -2.27 10.64 23.25
CA LEU A 181 -2.56 9.50 24.11
C LEU A 181 -1.42 9.26 25.10
N SER A 182 -0.15 9.32 24.68
CA SER A 182 0.97 9.12 25.61
C SER A 182 1.06 10.18 26.70
N VAL A 183 0.65 11.42 26.41
CA VAL A 183 0.61 12.52 27.39
C VAL A 183 -0.59 12.42 28.33
N HIS A 184 -1.79 12.21 27.79
CA HIS A 184 -3.04 12.32 28.56
C HIS A 184 -3.58 10.98 29.09
N ALA A 185 -3.21 9.86 28.46
CA ALA A 185 -3.77 8.55 28.75
C ALA A 185 -2.85 7.39 28.29
N PRO A 186 -1.63 7.26 28.85
CA PRO A 186 -0.61 6.33 28.36
C PRO A 186 -1.08 4.87 28.33
N ASP A 187 -1.87 4.46 29.32
CA ASP A 187 -2.46 3.12 29.41
C ASP A 187 -3.37 2.78 28.20
N LEU A 188 -3.89 3.79 27.50
CA LEU A 188 -4.76 3.57 26.34
C LEU A 188 -3.99 3.19 25.08
N VAL A 189 -2.72 3.59 24.96
CA VAL A 189 -1.86 3.19 23.84
C VAL A 189 -1.69 1.66 23.83
N GLU A 190 -1.45 1.07 25.00
CA GLU A 190 -1.33 -0.39 25.13
C GLU A 190 -2.66 -1.11 24.85
N ARG A 191 -3.79 -0.51 25.24
CA ARG A 191 -5.13 -1.05 24.93
C ARG A 191 -5.42 -1.00 23.43
N PHE A 192 -5.04 0.06 22.72
CA PHE A 192 -5.15 0.11 21.26
C PHE A 192 -4.26 -0.96 20.60
N ASN A 193 -3.01 -1.13 21.04
CA ASN A 193 -2.14 -2.21 20.55
C ASN A 193 -2.77 -3.60 20.78
N THR A 194 -3.42 -3.80 21.92
CA THR A 194 -4.15 -5.04 22.21
C THR A 194 -5.35 -5.24 21.27
N VAL A 195 -6.09 -4.18 20.96
CA VAL A 195 -7.18 -4.22 19.96
C VAL A 195 -6.64 -4.61 18.58
N TYR A 196 -5.59 -3.94 18.10
CA TYR A 196 -5.01 -4.22 16.78
C TYR A 196 -4.44 -5.64 16.69
N ARG A 197 -3.77 -6.12 17.74
CA ARG A 197 -3.27 -7.49 17.80
C ARG A 197 -4.41 -8.50 17.66
N ARG A 198 -5.50 -8.32 18.41
CA ARG A 198 -6.67 -9.22 18.35
C ARG A 198 -7.39 -9.20 17.02
N LEU A 199 -7.47 -8.04 16.37
CA LEU A 199 -8.03 -7.92 15.03
C LEU A 199 -7.17 -8.63 13.98
N ASN A 200 -5.84 -8.55 14.09
CA ASN A 200 -4.93 -9.29 13.22
C ASN A 200 -5.00 -10.80 13.47
N GLU A 201 -5.01 -11.23 14.74
CA GLU A 201 -5.19 -12.64 15.11
C GLU A 201 -6.51 -13.20 14.58
N ALA A 202 -7.59 -12.42 14.60
CA ALA A 202 -8.87 -12.81 14.02
C ALA A 202 -8.87 -12.84 12.48
N ALA A 203 -7.99 -12.07 11.83
CA ALA A 203 -7.83 -12.04 10.37
C ALA A 203 -7.00 -13.23 9.84
N GLU A 204 -6.08 -13.74 10.64
CA GLU A 204 -5.19 -14.88 10.31
C GLU A 204 -5.83 -16.25 10.61
N GLN A 205 -6.97 -16.28 11.32
CA GLN A 205 -7.66 -17.51 11.68
C GLN A 205 -8.47 -18.11 10.52
N ASP A 206 -8.37 -19.43 10.36
CA ASP A 206 -9.15 -20.22 9.41
C ASP A 206 -10.66 -20.03 9.62
N HIS A 207 -11.43 -19.86 8.53
CA HIS A 207 -12.85 -19.47 8.53
C HIS A 207 -13.80 -20.49 9.21
N THR A 208 -13.24 -21.55 9.81
CA THR A 208 -13.91 -22.67 10.47
C THR A 208 -14.12 -22.45 11.97
N ARG A 209 -13.45 -21.47 12.60
CA ARG A 209 -13.64 -21.09 14.01
C ARG A 209 -14.49 -19.82 14.12
N PRO A 210 -15.43 -19.71 15.08
CA PRO A 210 -16.21 -18.49 15.23
C PRO A 210 -15.30 -17.34 15.71
N ALA A 211 -14.87 -16.48 14.79
CA ALA A 211 -14.13 -15.24 15.06
C ALA A 211 -14.88 -14.25 15.99
N GLY A 212 -16.13 -14.56 16.36
CA GLY A 212 -17.00 -13.70 17.16
C GLY A 212 -16.46 -13.35 18.54
N GLU A 213 -15.69 -14.22 19.20
CA GLU A 213 -15.18 -13.93 20.55
C GLU A 213 -14.09 -12.86 20.54
N GLU A 214 -13.03 -13.04 19.74
CA GLU A 214 -11.93 -12.06 19.63
C GLU A 214 -12.43 -10.71 19.14
N LEU A 215 -13.33 -10.70 18.16
CA LEU A 215 -13.97 -9.48 17.65
C LEU A 215 -14.82 -8.79 18.73
N SER A 216 -15.59 -9.54 19.51
CA SER A 216 -16.40 -8.98 20.61
C SER A 216 -15.51 -8.41 21.70
N GLN A 217 -14.40 -9.08 22.04
CA GLN A 217 -13.44 -8.59 23.01
C GLN A 217 -12.70 -7.34 22.52
N ALA A 218 -12.34 -7.27 21.24
CA ALA A 218 -11.74 -6.09 20.63
C ALA A 218 -12.71 -4.88 20.70
N LEU A 219 -13.98 -5.07 20.35
CA LEU A 219 -15.02 -4.04 20.44
C LEU A 219 -15.30 -3.58 21.87
N ALA A 220 -15.36 -4.52 22.82
CA ALA A 220 -15.49 -4.18 24.24
C ALA A 220 -14.30 -3.35 24.73
N THR A 221 -13.09 -3.64 24.22
CA THR A 221 -11.89 -2.85 24.53
C THR A 221 -11.97 -1.46 23.91
N CYS A 222 -12.41 -1.32 22.66
CA CYS A 222 -12.68 -0.02 22.02
C CYS A 222 -13.65 0.84 22.84
N ARG A 223 -14.73 0.25 23.37
CA ARG A 223 -15.69 0.96 24.25
C ARG A 223 -15.01 1.49 25.51
N ARG A 224 -14.22 0.65 26.18
CA ARG A 224 -13.50 1.03 27.41
C ARG A 224 -12.45 2.12 27.15
N ILE A 225 -11.81 2.10 25.98
CA ILE A 225 -10.89 3.16 25.57
C ILE A 225 -11.65 4.48 25.45
N LEU A 226 -12.78 4.49 24.75
CA LEU A 226 -13.59 5.71 24.59
C LEU A 226 -14.11 6.23 25.94
N GLU A 227 -14.60 5.35 26.81
CA GLU A 227 -15.02 5.73 28.18
C GLU A 227 -13.89 6.39 28.97
N ALA A 228 -12.66 5.89 28.84
CA ALA A 228 -11.49 6.44 29.51
C ALA A 228 -11.09 7.81 28.94
N VAL A 229 -11.08 7.98 27.61
CA VAL A 229 -10.81 9.30 26.98
C VAL A 229 -11.87 10.32 27.39
N VAL A 230 -13.16 9.93 27.36
CA VAL A 230 -14.24 10.81 27.82
C VAL A 230 -14.04 11.21 29.29
N GLY A 231 -13.61 10.27 30.13
CA GLY A 231 -13.28 10.58 31.53
C GLY A 231 -12.18 11.63 31.71
N GLN A 232 -11.27 11.78 30.74
CA GLN A 232 -10.19 12.79 30.77
C GLN A 232 -10.66 14.18 30.34
N VAL A 233 -11.71 14.27 29.51
CA VAL A 233 -12.25 15.55 29.03
C VAL A 233 -13.42 16.05 29.86
N LEU A 234 -14.27 15.13 30.35
CA LEU A 234 -15.39 15.43 31.21
C LEU A 234 -15.58 14.31 32.24
N PRO A 235 -15.04 14.49 33.46
CA PRO A 235 -15.24 13.55 34.57
C PRO A 235 -16.73 13.32 34.87
N ALA A 236 -17.06 12.20 35.51
CA ALA A 236 -18.44 11.93 35.90
C ALA A 236 -18.95 12.96 36.91
N GLN A 237 -20.17 13.45 36.70
CA GLN A 237 -20.81 14.45 37.53
C GLN A 237 -22.12 13.90 38.11
N ALA A 238 -22.44 14.33 39.33
CA ALA A 238 -23.70 13.97 39.99
C ALA A 238 -24.89 14.76 39.43
N GLU A 239 -24.63 15.99 38.98
CA GLU A 239 -25.65 16.87 38.41
C GLU A 239 -25.83 16.59 36.90
N PRO A 240 -27.08 16.65 36.39
CA PRO A 240 -27.34 16.52 34.96
C PRO A 240 -26.87 17.76 34.20
N SER A 241 -26.61 17.61 32.90
CA SER A 241 -26.35 18.74 31.99
C SER A 241 -27.48 19.77 32.03
N ALA A 242 -27.22 20.98 31.54
CA ALA A 242 -28.23 22.03 31.40
C ALA A 242 -29.44 21.59 30.53
N ALA A 243 -29.26 20.59 29.66
CA ALA A 243 -30.30 20.00 28.82
C ALA A 243 -30.99 18.77 29.46
N GLY A 244 -30.67 18.43 30.71
CA GLY A 244 -31.31 17.34 31.47
C GLY A 244 -30.71 15.94 31.24
N TYR A 245 -29.63 15.81 30.47
CA TYR A 245 -28.93 14.53 30.30
C TYR A 245 -28.13 14.14 31.54
N LYS A 246 -28.15 12.84 31.89
CA LYS A 246 -27.33 12.28 32.97
C LYS A 246 -25.84 12.29 32.58
N LEU A 247 -24.99 12.74 33.48
CA LEU A 247 -23.53 12.82 33.31
C LEU A 247 -22.79 11.85 34.25
N ASP A 248 -23.43 10.74 34.60
CA ASP A 248 -22.83 9.70 35.44
C ASP A 248 -21.77 8.87 34.69
N GLN A 249 -21.10 7.96 35.42
CA GLN A 249 -20.04 7.12 34.86
C GLN A 249 -20.55 6.26 33.68
N ALA A 250 -21.76 5.72 33.78
CA ALA A 250 -22.37 4.88 32.74
C ALA A 250 -22.79 5.69 31.50
N SER A 251 -23.01 6.99 31.67
CA SER A 251 -23.47 7.92 30.64
C SER A 251 -22.31 8.63 29.94
N TYR A 252 -21.20 7.93 29.67
CA TYR A 252 -20.04 8.49 28.95
C TYR A 252 -20.42 9.09 27.58
N ARG A 253 -21.48 8.58 26.95
CA ARG A 253 -21.98 9.12 25.67
C ARG A 253 -22.51 10.55 25.85
N SER A 254 -23.38 10.75 26.82
CA SER A 254 -23.92 12.07 27.15
C SER A 254 -22.81 13.02 27.61
N ARG A 255 -21.80 12.50 28.31
CA ARG A 255 -20.61 13.28 28.69
C ARG A 255 -19.77 13.73 27.49
N LEU A 256 -19.54 12.85 26.51
CA LEU A 256 -18.84 13.21 25.28
C LEU A 256 -19.59 14.33 24.53
N PHE A 257 -20.91 14.21 24.40
CA PHE A 257 -21.73 15.23 23.77
C PHE A 257 -21.70 16.56 24.51
N GLU A 258 -21.83 16.53 25.82
CA GLU A 258 -21.79 17.74 26.63
C GLU A 258 -20.42 18.41 26.53
N PHE A 259 -19.32 17.64 26.55
CA PHE A 259 -17.98 18.17 26.32
C PHE A 259 -17.84 18.84 24.95
N ILE A 260 -18.25 18.16 23.87
CA ILE A 260 -18.21 18.73 22.53
C ILE A 260 -19.05 20.00 22.46
N LYS A 261 -20.24 20.00 23.07
CA LYS A 261 -21.11 21.19 23.11
C LYS A 261 -20.45 22.36 23.83
N ILE A 262 -19.89 22.13 25.02
CA ILE A 262 -19.17 23.16 25.79
C ILE A 262 -18.01 23.73 24.96
N ALA A 263 -17.27 22.86 24.29
CA ALA A 263 -16.17 23.26 23.42
C ALA A 263 -16.65 23.96 22.12
N ASN A 264 -17.82 23.62 21.58
CA ASN A 264 -18.43 24.32 20.43
C ASN A 264 -18.84 25.74 20.80
N GLU A 265 -19.36 25.95 22.02
CA GLU A 265 -19.73 27.26 22.54
C GLU A 265 -18.51 28.20 22.65
N SER A 266 -17.29 27.64 22.77
CA SER A 266 -16.02 28.39 22.71
C SER A 266 -15.52 28.70 21.28
N LYS A 267 -16.37 28.59 20.25
CA LYS A 267 -16.16 28.98 18.83
C LYS A 267 -15.19 28.12 17.98
N ASN A 268 -14.53 27.10 18.52
CA ASN A 268 -13.39 26.46 17.83
C ASN A 268 -13.61 25.03 17.30
N VAL A 269 -14.85 24.54 17.18
CA VAL A 269 -15.07 23.14 16.77
C VAL A 269 -15.64 23.01 15.37
N SER A 270 -15.09 22.05 14.62
CA SER A 270 -15.63 21.64 13.33
C SER A 270 -16.98 20.94 13.49
N GLU A 271 -17.99 21.33 12.71
CA GLU A 271 -19.26 20.59 12.57
C GLU A 271 -19.03 19.09 12.28
N ALA A 272 -17.90 18.75 11.65
CA ALA A 272 -17.47 17.39 11.38
C ALA A 272 -17.25 16.57 12.67
N THR A 273 -16.66 17.15 13.72
CA THR A 273 -16.37 16.45 14.98
C THR A 273 -17.67 16.09 15.71
N THR A 274 -18.64 17.00 15.71
CA THR A 274 -19.99 16.76 16.25
C THR A 274 -20.68 15.62 15.49
N ALA A 275 -20.71 15.68 14.16
CA ALA A 275 -21.31 14.64 13.32
C ALA A 275 -20.61 13.27 13.46
N MET A 276 -19.28 13.25 13.64
CA MET A 276 -18.53 12.01 13.90
C MET A 276 -18.91 11.40 15.25
N ALA A 277 -19.00 12.20 16.31
CA ALA A 277 -19.41 11.74 17.63
C ALA A 277 -20.84 11.15 17.62
N GLU A 278 -21.77 11.81 16.92
CA GLU A 278 -23.14 11.29 16.67
C GLU A 278 -23.14 9.96 15.93
N GLY A 279 -22.38 9.88 14.83
CA GLY A 279 -22.33 8.69 14.00
C GLY A 279 -21.65 7.49 14.67
N ILE A 280 -20.79 7.70 15.66
CA ILE A 280 -20.10 6.61 16.38
C ILE A 280 -21.05 5.79 17.23
N HIS A 281 -22.08 6.42 17.81
CA HIS A 281 -23.10 5.72 18.59
C HIS A 281 -23.87 4.69 17.75
N ALA A 282 -24.38 5.13 16.60
CA ALA A 282 -25.11 4.28 15.66
C ALA A 282 -24.22 3.12 15.15
N ARG A 283 -22.93 3.39 14.93
CA ARG A 283 -21.95 2.40 14.49
C ARG A 283 -21.69 1.35 15.57
N PHE A 284 -21.41 1.72 16.82
CA PHE A 284 -21.24 0.76 17.92
C PHE A 284 -22.49 -0.12 18.14
N ALA A 285 -23.68 0.49 18.10
CA ALA A 285 -24.94 -0.27 18.24
C ALA A 285 -25.14 -1.25 17.08
N ALA A 286 -24.79 -0.85 15.85
CA ALA A 286 -24.82 -1.73 14.70
C ALA A 286 -23.80 -2.89 14.85
N PHE A 287 -22.62 -2.64 15.40
CA PHE A 287 -21.59 -3.67 15.60
C PHE A 287 -21.96 -4.69 16.69
N ASP A 288 -22.48 -4.25 17.84
CA ASP A 288 -22.98 -5.16 18.89
C ASP A 288 -24.07 -6.11 18.34
N LYS A 289 -24.86 -5.62 17.37
CA LYS A 289 -25.89 -6.41 16.69
C LYS A 289 -25.31 -7.40 15.67
N LEU A 290 -24.17 -7.08 15.05
CA LEU A 290 -23.46 -7.93 14.07
C LEU A 290 -22.65 -9.04 14.73
N THR A 291 -22.18 -8.86 15.97
CA THR A 291 -21.47 -9.90 16.72
C THR A 291 -22.41 -10.86 17.47
N SER A 292 -23.62 -10.41 17.80
CA SER A 292 -24.62 -11.20 18.53
C SER A 292 -25.52 -12.08 17.64
N LYS A 293 -25.54 -11.84 16.32
CA LYS A 293 -26.21 -12.69 15.32
C LYS A 293 -25.11 -13.33 14.49
N GLY A 294 -25.14 -14.64 14.24
CA GLY A 294 -24.07 -15.35 13.52
C GLY A 294 -23.90 -14.86 12.07
N VAL A 295 -23.21 -13.74 11.88
CA VAL A 295 -22.83 -13.16 10.58
C VAL A 295 -21.49 -13.74 10.16
N HIS A 296 -21.28 -13.91 8.85
CA HIS A 296 -20.00 -14.34 8.27
C HIS A 296 -18.81 -13.57 8.87
N ALA A 297 -17.77 -14.32 9.28
CA ALA A 297 -16.61 -13.79 10.00
C ALA A 297 -15.96 -12.59 9.29
N ASP A 298 -15.90 -12.61 7.95
CA ASP A 298 -15.30 -11.53 7.16
C ASP A 298 -16.06 -10.19 7.27
N VAL A 299 -17.39 -10.25 7.33
CA VAL A 299 -18.24 -9.06 7.49
C VAL A 299 -18.05 -8.48 8.89
N ALA A 300 -17.99 -9.35 9.90
CA ALA A 300 -17.76 -8.95 11.29
C ALA A 300 -16.34 -8.37 11.49
N LEU A 301 -15.32 -8.94 10.85
CA LEU A 301 -13.94 -8.44 10.88
C LEU A 301 -13.81 -7.06 10.22
N ARG A 302 -14.36 -6.89 9.02
CA ARG A 302 -14.36 -5.60 8.32
C ARG A 302 -15.07 -4.53 9.15
N ALA A 303 -16.20 -4.88 9.75
CA ALA A 303 -16.94 -4.04 10.67
C ALA A 303 -16.11 -3.64 11.90
N ALA A 304 -15.44 -4.59 12.55
CA ALA A 304 -14.63 -4.34 13.74
C ALA A 304 -13.40 -3.48 13.44
N ASN A 305 -12.72 -3.71 12.30
CA ASN A 305 -11.63 -2.85 11.82
C ASN A 305 -12.09 -1.40 11.63
N MET A 306 -13.25 -1.19 11.01
CA MET A 306 -13.83 0.15 10.87
C MET A 306 -14.16 0.78 12.23
N CYS A 307 -14.67 0.00 13.19
CA CYS A 307 -14.94 0.49 14.54
C CYS A 307 -13.66 0.96 15.24
N ALA A 308 -12.63 0.11 15.28
CA ALA A 308 -11.36 0.44 15.92
C ALA A 308 -10.72 1.69 15.31
N LEU A 309 -10.75 1.83 13.99
CA LEU A 309 -10.26 3.01 13.28
C LEU A 309 -11.03 4.28 13.68
N ASN A 310 -12.36 4.24 13.71
CA ASN A 310 -13.17 5.41 14.07
C ASN A 310 -13.01 5.80 15.55
N VAL A 311 -12.83 4.83 16.44
CA VAL A 311 -12.55 5.10 17.85
C VAL A 311 -11.20 5.77 18.01
N TYR A 312 -10.18 5.29 17.28
CA TYR A 312 -8.86 5.90 17.27
C TYR A 312 -8.90 7.35 16.78
N ILE A 313 -9.61 7.62 15.68
CA ILE A 313 -9.82 8.97 15.14
C ILE A 313 -10.55 9.86 16.15
N LEU A 314 -11.68 9.40 16.71
CA LEU A 314 -12.43 10.19 17.68
C LEU A 314 -11.60 10.52 18.92
N CYS A 315 -10.78 9.59 19.41
CA CYS A 315 -9.89 9.86 20.54
C CYS A 315 -8.90 10.98 20.21
N GLY A 316 -8.35 10.99 18.99
CA GLY A 316 -7.53 12.07 18.47
C GLY A 316 -8.24 13.42 18.49
N GLU A 317 -9.41 13.50 17.85
CA GLU A 317 -10.20 14.73 17.76
C GLU A 317 -10.59 15.27 19.15
N VAL A 318 -11.03 14.41 20.06
CA VAL A 318 -11.45 14.80 21.41
C VAL A 318 -10.28 15.32 22.25
N LEU A 319 -9.10 14.71 22.12
CA LEU A 319 -7.90 15.15 22.84
C LEU A 319 -7.29 16.43 22.25
N LEU A 320 -7.32 16.59 20.92
CA LEU A 320 -6.97 17.85 20.26
C LEU A 320 -7.87 18.97 20.75
N LEU A 321 -9.17 18.72 20.76
CA LEU A 321 -10.16 19.69 21.21
C LEU A 321 -9.93 20.11 22.67
N LYS A 322 -9.61 19.15 23.55
CA LYS A 322 -9.25 19.45 24.94
C LYS A 322 -8.04 20.41 25.02
N GLN A 323 -6.99 20.16 24.23
CA GLN A 323 -5.81 21.03 24.23
C GLN A 323 -6.12 22.44 23.73
N GLU A 324 -6.97 22.57 22.71
CA GLU A 324 -7.40 23.87 22.20
C GLU A 324 -8.21 24.63 23.25
N THR A 325 -9.19 23.98 23.90
CA THR A 325 -9.99 24.60 24.97
C THR A 325 -9.12 25.01 26.19
N GLU A 326 -8.14 24.20 26.57
CA GLU A 326 -7.19 24.53 27.64
C GLU A 326 -6.27 25.71 27.28
N ALA A 327 -5.83 25.80 26.02
CA ALA A 327 -5.00 26.90 25.52
C ALA A 327 -5.77 28.24 25.46
N ASP A 328 -7.03 28.21 25.04
CA ASP A 328 -7.90 29.39 25.00
C ASP A 328 -8.16 29.93 26.42
N ALA A 329 -8.46 29.05 27.38
CA ALA A 329 -8.66 29.42 28.78
C ALA A 329 -7.41 30.04 29.43
N ALA A 330 -6.21 29.58 29.05
CA ALA A 330 -4.95 30.15 29.51
C ALA A 330 -4.66 31.54 28.92
N THR A 331 -5.18 31.82 27.72
CA THR A 331 -5.00 33.11 27.02
C THR A 331 -5.97 34.17 27.53
N GLU A 332 -7.18 33.80 27.94
CA GLU A 332 -8.16 34.73 28.54
C GLU A 332 -7.85 35.10 30.00
N ALA A 333 -7.01 34.31 30.69
CA ALA A 333 -6.64 34.54 32.10
C ALA A 333 -5.34 35.36 32.29
N GLY A 334 -4.64 35.73 31.21
CA GLY A 334 -3.41 36.53 31.22
C GLY A 334 -3.62 37.97 30.75
#